data_AF-A0A916VR01-F1
#
_entry.id   AF-A0A916VR01-F1
#
_cell.length_a   1.000
_cell.length_b   1.000
_cell.length_c   1.000
_cell.angle_alpha   90.00
_cell.angle_beta   90.00
_cell.angle_gamma   90.00
#
_symmetry.space_group_name_H-M   'P 1'
#
loop_
_entity.id
_entity.type
_entity.pdbx_description
1 polymer ?
#
loop_
_entity_poly.entity_id
_entity_poly.type
_entity_poly.pdbx_seq_one_letter_code
_entity_poly.pdbx_strand_id
1 'polypeptide(L)'
;MTETIVNFILFSMLVITAFAIVRQDRLFTIVMLASVFSLLTAMLFVALDAVDVAFTEAAVGAGISTVLMLGTIALTSRGAKPASRPQTLPLLVVLVTGAGLVYGTLDMPNFGDPNAPANVHLSPHYLTNSIEEIDVPNVVTSILASYRGFDTLGETAVVFAAGIGVLMILSGLRHRRRKDEEEEEDA
;
A
#
# COMPACT_ATOMS: atom_id res chain seq x y z
N MET A 1 23.60 -13.07 9.82
CA MET A 1 23.14 -14.37 9.23
C MET A 1 21.67 -14.62 9.52
N THR A 2 21.24 -14.53 10.78
CA THR A 2 19.83 -14.70 11.17
C THR A 2 18.89 -13.71 10.46
N GLU A 3 19.20 -12.41 10.47
CA GLU A 3 18.41 -11.37 9.78
C GLU A 3 18.27 -11.62 8.29
N THR A 4 19.38 -11.94 7.62
CA THR A 4 19.38 -12.29 6.18
C THR A 4 18.47 -13.49 5.89
N ILE A 5 18.53 -14.53 6.73
CA ILE A 5 17.68 -15.71 6.60
C ILE A 5 16.21 -15.33 6.80
N VAL A 6 15.89 -14.54 7.82
CA VAL A 6 14.52 -14.05 8.07
C VAL A 6 14.01 -13.27 6.86
N ASN A 7 14.81 -12.35 6.32
CA ASN A 7 14.43 -11.57 5.14
C ASN A 7 14.19 -12.45 3.91
N PHE A 8 15.06 -13.44 3.65
CA PHE A 8 14.85 -14.39 2.56
C PHE A 8 13.58 -15.22 2.74
N ILE A 9 13.28 -15.65 3.96
CA ILE A 9 12.06 -16.41 4.27
C ILE A 9 10.83 -15.53 4.03
N LEU A 10 10.79 -14.32 4.61
CA LEU A 10 9.68 -13.39 4.44
C LEU A 10 9.46 -13.03 2.97
N PHE A 11 10.54 -12.76 2.23
CA PHE A 11 10.47 -12.48 0.79
C PHE A 11 9.94 -13.68 0.00
N SER A 12 10.39 -14.89 0.32
CA SER A 12 9.88 -16.11 -0.30
C SER A 12 8.38 -16.29 -0.03
N MET A 13 7.94 -16.05 1.21
CA MET A 13 6.52 -16.09 1.57
C MET A 13 5.70 -15.03 0.82
N LEU A 14 6.23 -13.83 0.60
CA LEU A 14 5.60 -12.80 -0.22
C LEU A 14 5.42 -13.26 -1.66
N VAL A 15 6.45 -13.81 -2.29
CA VAL A 15 6.39 -14.34 -3.66
C VAL A 15 5.37 -15.46 -3.78
N ILE A 16 5.36 -16.40 -2.83
CA ILE A 16 4.40 -17.50 -2.78
C ILE A 16 2.97 -16.97 -2.63
N THR A 17 2.76 -16.00 -1.73
CA THR A 17 1.44 -15.41 -1.49
C THR A 17 0.95 -14.62 -2.70
N ALA A 18 1.82 -13.84 -3.36
CA ALA A 18 1.49 -13.12 -4.59
C ALA A 18 1.06 -14.08 -5.71
N PHE A 19 1.80 -15.18 -5.90
CA PHE A 19 1.43 -16.21 -6.87
C PHE A 19 0.12 -16.91 -6.50
N ALA A 20 -0.10 -17.19 -5.21
CA ALA A 20 -1.35 -17.74 -4.73
C ALA A 20 -2.52 -16.79 -5.04
N ILE A 21 -2.41 -15.49 -4.79
CA ILE A 21 -3.44 -14.49 -5.10
C ILE A 21 -3.86 -14.56 -6.58
N VAL A 22 -2.89 -14.58 -7.50
CA VAL A 22 -3.14 -14.62 -8.95
C VAL A 22 -3.85 -15.90 -9.40
N ARG A 23 -3.71 -16.99 -8.64
CA ARG A 23 -4.31 -18.30 -8.94
C ARG A 23 -5.71 -18.50 -8.36
N GLN A 24 -6.24 -17.54 -7.60
CA GLN A 24 -7.55 -17.68 -6.93
C GLN A 24 -8.65 -16.97 -7.71
N ASP A 25 -9.81 -17.64 -7.82
CA ASP A 25 -11.04 -17.05 -8.38
C ASP A 25 -12.02 -16.57 -7.31
N ARG A 26 -11.81 -16.97 -6.05
CA ARG A 26 -12.69 -16.61 -4.93
C ARG A 26 -12.26 -15.28 -4.35
N LEU A 27 -13.11 -14.26 -4.47
CA LEU A 27 -12.77 -12.89 -4.05
C LEU A 27 -12.50 -12.80 -2.55
N PHE A 28 -13.23 -13.55 -1.72
CA PHE A 28 -12.95 -13.63 -0.29
C PHE A 28 -11.53 -14.14 -0.02
N THR A 29 -11.11 -15.23 -0.68
CA THR A 29 -9.76 -15.79 -0.54
C THR A 29 -8.69 -14.81 -1.03
N ILE A 30 -8.95 -14.11 -2.14
CA ILE A 30 -8.05 -13.07 -2.67
C ILE A 30 -7.83 -11.96 -1.63
N VAL A 31 -8.90 -11.45 -1.02
CA VAL A 31 -8.81 -10.40 -0.01
C VAL A 31 -8.07 -10.87 1.24
N MET A 32 -8.35 -12.08 1.72
CA MET A 32 -7.61 -12.63 2.86
C MET A 32 -6.13 -12.83 2.56
N LEU A 33 -5.77 -13.31 1.37
CA LEU A 33 -4.38 -13.47 0.96
C LEU A 33 -3.68 -12.12 0.75
N ALA A 34 -4.38 -11.10 0.25
CA ALA A 34 -3.86 -9.73 0.14
C ALA A 34 -3.58 -9.13 1.54
N SER A 35 -4.45 -9.36 2.51
CA SER A 35 -4.22 -8.98 3.91
C SER A 35 -2.97 -9.66 4.49
N VAL A 36 -2.80 -10.96 4.23
CA VAL A 36 -1.58 -11.70 4.62
C VAL A 36 -0.34 -11.15 3.93
N PHE A 37 -0.42 -10.80 2.64
CA PHE A 37 0.68 -10.18 1.90
C PHE A 37 1.10 -8.84 2.55
N SER A 38 0.14 -7.97 2.89
CA SER A 38 0.43 -6.72 3.60
C SER A 38 1.03 -6.95 4.98
N LEU A 39 0.52 -7.94 5.73
CA LEU A 39 1.09 -8.26 7.05
C LEU A 39 2.53 -8.80 6.94
N LEU A 40 2.82 -9.65 5.94
CA LEU A 40 4.17 -10.12 5.64
C LEU A 40 5.10 -8.96 5.23
N THR A 41 4.57 -7.98 4.49
CA THR A 41 5.31 -6.77 4.11
C THR A 41 5.61 -5.90 5.33
N ALA A 42 4.65 -5.72 6.24
CA ALA A 42 4.87 -5.02 7.51
C ALA A 42 5.94 -5.72 8.36
N MET A 43 5.90 -7.05 8.46
CA MET A 43 6.95 -7.83 9.15
C MET A 43 8.33 -7.65 8.49
N LEU A 44 8.39 -7.58 7.15
CA LEU A 44 9.64 -7.30 6.44
C LEU A 44 10.15 -5.89 6.76
N PHE A 45 9.29 -4.88 6.84
CA PHE A 45 9.69 -3.52 7.25
C PHE A 45 10.20 -3.47 8.69
N VAL A 46 9.59 -4.21 9.62
CA VAL A 46 10.15 -4.33 10.99
C VAL A 46 11.54 -4.97 10.95
N ALA A 47 11.72 -6.02 10.14
CA ALA A 47 13.02 -6.67 9.99
C ALA A 47 14.09 -5.79 9.31
N LEU A 48 13.67 -4.70 8.66
CA LEU A 48 14.54 -3.68 8.05
C LEU A 48 14.64 -2.41 8.92
N ASP A 49 14.28 -2.49 10.21
CA ASP A 49 14.28 -1.38 11.17
C ASP A 49 13.40 -0.16 10.78
N ALA A 50 12.43 -0.38 9.89
CA ALA A 50 11.48 0.63 9.42
C ALA A 50 10.12 0.51 10.14
N VAL A 51 10.13 0.66 11.47
CA VAL A 51 8.94 0.39 12.32
C VAL A 51 7.76 1.33 12.03
N ASP A 52 8.02 2.61 11.74
CA ASP A 52 6.95 3.57 11.43
C ASP A 52 6.24 3.21 10.12
N VAL A 53 7.01 2.81 9.09
CA VAL A 53 6.47 2.31 7.82
C VAL A 53 5.70 1.01 8.03
N ALA A 54 6.25 0.08 8.83
CA ALA A 54 5.59 -1.17 9.17
C ALA A 54 4.23 -0.96 9.85
N PHE A 55 4.13 0.00 10.77
CA PHE A 55 2.88 0.32 11.45
C PHE A 55 1.82 0.82 10.45
N THR A 56 2.21 1.70 9.52
CA THR A 56 1.29 2.19 8.49
C THR A 56 0.84 1.08 7.53
N GLU A 57 1.73 0.18 7.11
CA GLU A 57 1.39 -0.95 6.25
C GLU A 57 0.44 -1.94 6.96
N ALA A 58 0.69 -2.23 8.24
CA ALA A 58 -0.19 -3.09 9.02
C ALA A 58 -1.58 -2.47 9.20
N ALA A 59 -1.65 -1.17 9.53
CA ALA A 59 -2.91 -0.48 9.77
C ALA A 59 -3.73 -0.29 8.48
N VAL A 60 -3.09 0.16 7.40
CA VAL A 60 -3.79 0.51 6.13
C VAL A 60 -3.92 -0.70 5.22
N GLY A 61 -2.80 -1.39 4.93
CA GLY A 61 -2.75 -2.52 4.01
C GLY A 61 -3.48 -3.74 4.56
N ALA A 62 -3.05 -4.24 5.73
CA ALA A 62 -3.68 -5.41 6.34
C ALA A 62 -5.01 -5.09 7.04
N GLY A 63 -5.15 -3.90 7.64
CA GLY A 63 -6.33 -3.49 8.40
C GLY A 63 -7.47 -2.89 7.55
N ILE A 64 -7.42 -1.59 7.28
CA ILE A 64 -8.53 -0.83 6.69
C ILE A 64 -8.88 -1.34 5.29
N SER A 65 -7.89 -1.61 4.43
CA SER A 65 -8.14 -2.09 3.06
C SER A 65 -8.93 -3.41 3.07
N THR A 66 -8.56 -4.36 3.94
CA THR A 66 -9.27 -5.63 4.12
C THR A 66 -10.72 -5.41 4.51
N VAL A 67 -10.99 -4.53 5.48
CA VAL A 67 -12.36 -4.22 5.92
C VAL A 67 -13.17 -3.62 4.77
N LEU A 68 -12.61 -2.67 4.03
CA LEU A 68 -13.29 -2.03 2.89
C LEU A 68 -13.54 -3.01 1.75
N MET A 69 -12.58 -3.86 1.40
CA MET A 69 -12.73 -4.87 0.36
C MET A 69 -13.75 -5.95 0.75
N LEU A 70 -13.74 -6.42 2.01
CA LEU A 70 -14.75 -7.35 2.51
C LEU A 70 -16.14 -6.72 2.54
N GLY A 71 -16.26 -5.46 2.98
CA GLY A 71 -17.50 -4.70 2.91
C GLY A 71 -18.03 -4.55 1.48
N THR A 72 -17.13 -4.36 0.51
CA THR A 72 -17.47 -4.32 -0.91
C THR A 72 -17.94 -5.69 -1.41
N ILE A 73 -17.27 -6.78 -1.03
CA ILE A 73 -17.68 -8.15 -1.39
C ILE A 73 -19.02 -8.52 -0.78
N ALA A 74 -19.34 -8.01 0.42
CA ALA A 74 -20.64 -8.23 1.05
C ALA A 74 -21.81 -7.64 0.21
N LEU A 75 -21.53 -6.63 -0.62
CA LEU A 75 -22.50 -5.96 -1.50
C LEU A 75 -22.36 -6.37 -2.98
N THR A 76 -21.44 -7.27 -3.32
CA THR A 76 -21.13 -7.63 -4.72
C THR A 76 -21.04 -9.15 -4.92
N SER A 77 -20.44 -9.60 -6.04
CA SER A 77 -20.24 -11.02 -6.33
C SER A 77 -19.19 -11.63 -5.39
N ARG A 78 -19.26 -12.95 -5.19
CA ARG A 78 -18.26 -13.70 -4.40
C ARG A 78 -17.10 -14.26 -5.25
N GLY A 79 -17.29 -14.34 -6.56
CA GLY A 79 -16.35 -14.94 -7.50
C GLY A 79 -15.93 -13.98 -8.61
N ALA A 80 -14.68 -14.13 -9.04
CA ALA A 80 -14.13 -13.46 -10.20
C ALA A 80 -14.89 -13.87 -11.47
N LYS A 81 -15.09 -12.91 -12.37
CA LYS A 81 -15.73 -13.18 -13.66
C LYS A 81 -14.73 -13.91 -14.56
N PRO A 82 -15.14 -14.98 -15.26
CA PRO A 82 -14.23 -15.70 -16.16
C PRO A 82 -13.79 -14.78 -17.30
N ALA A 83 -12.51 -14.88 -17.67
CA ALA A 83 -11.98 -14.12 -18.79
C ALA A 83 -12.59 -14.62 -20.12
N SER A 84 -13.28 -13.74 -20.84
CA SER A 84 -13.90 -14.06 -22.14
C SER A 84 -12.91 -14.08 -23.31
N ARG A 85 -11.69 -13.56 -23.13
CA ARG A 85 -10.67 -13.40 -24.17
C ARG A 85 -9.29 -13.74 -23.61
N PRO A 86 -8.32 -14.19 -24.44
CA PRO A 86 -6.96 -14.39 -24.00
C PRO A 86 -6.38 -13.06 -23.49
N GLN A 87 -5.85 -13.08 -22.26
CA GLN A 87 -5.30 -11.89 -21.58
C GLN A 87 -3.84 -11.63 -21.97
N THR A 88 -3.46 -11.89 -23.23
CA THR A 88 -2.07 -11.76 -23.70
C THR A 88 -1.59 -10.33 -23.66
N LEU A 89 -2.44 -9.36 -24.02
CA LEU A 89 -2.09 -7.94 -23.97
C LEU A 89 -1.91 -7.43 -22.52
N PRO A 90 -2.86 -7.64 -21.58
CA PRO A 90 -2.62 -7.33 -20.17
C PRO A 90 -1.36 -7.99 -19.60
N LEU A 91 -1.11 -9.26 -19.94
CA LEU A 91 0.09 -9.98 -19.51
C LEU A 91 1.36 -9.33 -20.06
N LEU A 92 1.38 -8.98 -21.36
CA LEU A 92 2.50 -8.28 -21.99
C LEU A 92 2.77 -6.95 -21.27
N VAL A 93 1.73 -6.16 -20.97
CA VAL A 93 1.86 -4.89 -20.26
C VAL A 93 2.48 -5.10 -18.88
N VAL A 94 2.00 -6.08 -18.10
CA VAL A 94 2.55 -6.39 -16.78
C VAL A 94 4.01 -6.84 -16.87
N LEU A 95 4.36 -7.69 -17.84
CA LEU A 95 5.74 -8.15 -18.03
C LEU A 95 6.68 -7.02 -18.46
N VAL A 96 6.25 -6.15 -19.37
CA VAL A 96 7.04 -4.99 -19.81
C VAL A 96 7.25 -4.01 -18.65
N THR A 97 6.19 -3.70 -17.89
CA THR A 97 6.29 -2.83 -16.71
C THR A 97 7.20 -3.46 -15.66
N GLY A 98 7.05 -4.75 -15.37
CA GLY A 98 7.89 -5.49 -14.42
C GLY A 98 9.37 -5.50 -14.85
N ALA A 99 9.64 -5.77 -16.14
CA ALA A 99 10.99 -5.70 -16.69
C ALA A 99 11.58 -4.28 -16.61
N GLY A 100 10.75 -3.24 -16.85
CA GLY A 100 11.14 -1.84 -16.69
C GLY A 100 11.51 -1.49 -15.24
N LEU A 101 10.73 -1.96 -14.26
CA LEU A 101 11.04 -1.79 -12.85
C LEU A 101 12.36 -2.48 -12.49
N VAL A 102 12.57 -3.74 -12.93
CA VAL A 102 13.84 -4.45 -12.71
C VAL A 102 15.01 -3.75 -13.38
N TYR A 103 14.83 -3.26 -14.61
CA TYR A 103 15.86 -2.48 -15.30
C TYR A 103 16.23 -1.20 -14.53
N GLY A 104 15.23 -0.49 -13.99
CA GLY A 104 15.46 0.68 -13.14
C GLY A 104 16.27 0.38 -11.88
N THR A 105 16.14 -0.82 -11.31
CA THR A 105 16.97 -1.20 -10.13
C THR A 105 18.45 -1.39 -10.44
N LEU A 106 18.83 -1.56 -11.71
CA LEU A 106 20.24 -1.72 -12.09
C LEU A 106 21.04 -0.41 -11.98
N ASP A 107 20.37 0.74 -12.00
CA ASP A 107 20.98 2.07 -11.84
C ASP A 107 20.94 2.56 -10.38
N MET A 108 20.32 1.80 -9.48
CA MET A 108 20.24 2.14 -8.06
C MET A 108 21.52 1.74 -7.31
N PRO A 109 21.95 2.50 -6.29
CA PRO A 109 23.01 2.06 -5.38
C PRO A 109 22.68 0.70 -4.77
N ASN A 110 23.72 -0.11 -4.54
CA ASN A 110 23.54 -1.40 -3.89
C ASN A 110 22.92 -1.21 -2.50
N PHE A 111 22.10 -2.18 -2.09
CA PHE A 111 21.48 -2.16 -0.78
C PHE A 111 22.56 -2.06 0.32
N GLY A 112 22.46 -1.04 1.17
CA GLY A 112 23.41 -0.78 2.25
C GLY A 112 24.73 -0.13 1.84
N ASP A 113 24.86 0.39 0.61
CA ASP A 113 26.08 1.11 0.19
C ASP A 113 26.31 2.38 1.03
N PRO A 114 27.42 2.49 1.78
CA PRO A 114 27.73 3.69 2.57
C PRO A 114 27.90 4.95 1.72
N ASN A 115 28.23 4.80 0.43
CA ASN A 115 28.43 5.91 -0.50
C ASN A 115 27.15 6.28 -1.26
N ALA A 116 26.02 5.63 -0.97
CA ALA A 116 24.74 6.01 -1.55
C ALA A 116 24.43 7.48 -1.22
N PRO A 117 23.90 8.28 -2.16
CA PRO A 117 23.66 9.71 -1.95
C PRO A 117 22.85 10.05 -0.68
N ALA A 118 21.91 9.19 -0.30
CA ALA A 118 21.12 9.34 0.92
C ALA A 118 22.00 9.23 2.20
N ASN A 119 22.98 8.31 2.21
CA ASN A 119 23.81 7.99 3.35
C ASN A 119 24.97 8.99 3.57
N VAL A 120 25.38 9.71 2.53
CA VAL A 120 26.52 10.64 2.60
C VAL A 120 26.12 11.99 3.19
N HIS A 121 24.90 12.47 2.92
CA HIS A 121 24.50 13.83 3.29
C HIS A 121 23.28 13.90 4.22
N LEU A 122 22.17 13.29 3.80
CA LEU A 122 20.88 13.47 4.48
C LEU A 122 20.77 12.65 5.76
N SER A 123 21.08 11.34 5.70
CA SER A 123 20.96 10.46 6.86
C SER A 123 21.81 10.93 8.06
N PRO A 124 23.10 11.30 7.90
CA PRO A 124 23.90 11.79 9.03
C PRO A 124 23.30 13.05 9.65
N HIS A 125 22.93 14.04 8.83
CA HIS A 125 22.37 15.29 9.32
C HIS A 125 21.08 15.09 10.12
N TYR A 126 20.12 14.30 9.60
CA TYR A 126 18.88 14.02 10.34
C TYR A 126 19.13 13.25 11.63
N LEU A 127 20.08 12.32 11.65
CA LEU A 127 20.37 11.52 12.85
C LEU A 127 21.08 12.35 13.94
N THR A 128 21.97 13.27 13.56
CA THR A 128 22.74 14.07 14.54
C THR A 128 22.06 15.35 14.98
N ASN A 129 21.33 16.01 14.08
CA ASN A 129 20.82 17.37 14.33
C ASN A 129 19.32 17.42 14.65
N SER A 130 18.53 16.39 14.35
CA SER A 130 17.06 16.44 14.53
C SER A 130 16.61 16.77 15.95
N ILE A 131 17.30 16.27 16.97
CA ILE A 131 16.97 16.57 18.37
C ILE A 131 17.22 18.04 18.70
N GLU A 132 18.33 18.60 18.25
CA GLU A 132 18.69 20.00 18.52
C GLU A 132 17.79 20.97 17.75
N GLU A 133 17.44 20.65 16.50
CA GLU A 133 16.68 21.53 15.62
C GLU A 133 15.16 21.46 15.86
N ILE A 134 14.62 20.27 16.16
CA ILE A 134 13.17 20.00 16.18
C ILE A 134 12.66 19.58 17.58
N ASP A 135 13.54 19.11 18.47
CA ASP A 135 13.21 18.63 19.82
C ASP A 135 12.18 17.48 19.84
N VAL A 136 12.23 16.62 18.82
CA VAL A 136 11.37 15.42 18.70
C VAL A 136 12.24 14.16 18.62
N PRO A 137 12.08 13.19 19.54
CA PRO A 137 12.97 12.02 19.63
C PRO A 137 12.85 11.04 18.47
N ASN A 138 11.69 10.96 17.81
CA ASN A 138 11.52 10.11 16.63
C ASN A 138 11.98 10.88 15.37
N VAL A 139 13.06 10.40 14.76
CA VAL A 139 13.67 10.99 13.55
C VAL A 139 12.73 10.91 12.34
N VAL A 140 11.96 9.84 12.17
CA VAL A 140 10.99 9.73 11.07
C VAL A 140 9.90 10.78 11.24
N THR A 141 9.37 10.94 12.45
CA THR A 141 8.37 11.97 12.75
C THR A 141 8.91 13.37 12.53
N SER A 142 10.15 13.66 12.94
CA SER A 142 10.76 14.99 12.72
C SER A 142 10.99 15.27 11.24
N ILE A 143 11.34 14.26 10.44
CA ILE A 143 11.43 14.38 8.98
C ILE A 143 10.07 14.67 8.37
N LEU A 144 9.05 13.85 8.64
CA LEU A 144 7.74 13.98 8.02
C LEU A 144 7.00 15.26 8.46
N ALA A 145 7.10 15.64 9.73
CA ALA A 145 6.36 16.79 10.25
C ALA A 145 7.10 18.12 10.06
N SER A 146 8.44 18.12 10.00
CA SER A 146 9.24 19.35 9.92
C SER A 146 10.07 19.43 8.64
N TYR A 147 11.19 18.70 8.53
CA TYR A 147 12.13 18.84 7.41
C TYR A 147 11.45 18.69 6.03
N ARG A 148 10.48 17.77 5.94
CA ARG A 148 9.68 17.48 4.73
C ARG A 148 8.18 17.67 4.98
N GLY A 149 7.82 18.57 5.89
CA GLY A 149 6.42 18.85 6.25
C GLY A 149 5.52 19.25 5.07
N PHE A 150 6.09 19.87 4.03
CA PHE A 150 5.33 20.22 2.82
C PHE A 150 4.89 18.99 2.01
N ASP A 151 5.70 17.94 1.96
CA ASP A 151 5.34 16.70 1.27
C ASP A 151 4.16 16.03 1.99
N THR A 152 4.23 15.94 3.33
CA THR A 152 3.16 15.38 4.17
C THR A 152 1.89 16.23 4.17
N LEU A 153 1.99 17.57 4.06
CA LEU A 153 0.82 18.43 3.84
C LEU A 153 0.13 18.09 2.52
N GLY A 154 0.91 17.87 1.45
CA GLY A 154 0.40 17.44 0.15
C GLY A 154 -0.29 16.08 0.20
N GLU A 155 0.34 15.09 0.85
CA GLU A 155 -0.26 13.76 1.08
C GLU A 155 -1.59 13.85 1.84
N THR A 156 -1.63 14.67 2.90
CA THR A 156 -2.85 14.89 3.70
C THR A 156 -3.97 15.52 2.86
N ALA A 157 -3.63 16.49 1.99
CA ALA A 157 -4.59 17.11 1.09
C ALA A 157 -5.16 16.11 0.08
N VAL A 158 -4.34 15.21 -0.45
CA VAL A 158 -4.80 14.14 -1.37
C VAL A 158 -5.73 13.16 -0.67
N VAL A 159 -5.38 12.69 0.54
CA VAL A 159 -6.24 11.79 1.32
C VAL A 159 -7.56 12.46 1.68
N PHE A 160 -7.52 13.74 2.08
CA PHE A 160 -8.71 14.52 2.37
C PHE A 160 -9.61 14.68 1.13
N ALA A 161 -9.05 15.00 -0.03
CA ALA A 161 -9.78 15.10 -1.29
C ALA A 161 -10.41 13.77 -1.71
N ALA A 162 -9.67 12.65 -1.56
CA ALA A 162 -10.20 11.31 -1.79
C ALA A 162 -11.38 11.00 -0.86
N GLY A 163 -11.27 11.38 0.43
CA GLY A 163 -12.34 11.25 1.41
C GLY A 163 -13.61 12.02 1.03
N ILE A 164 -13.46 13.29 0.61
CA ILE A 164 -14.58 14.08 0.08
C ILE A 164 -15.20 13.39 -1.15
N GLY A 165 -14.38 12.92 -2.08
CA GLY A 165 -14.84 12.22 -3.28
C GLY A 165 -15.70 10.99 -2.95
N VAL A 166 -15.26 10.17 -1.98
CA VAL A 166 -16.03 9.02 -1.49
C VAL A 166 -17.36 9.46 -0.86
N LEU A 167 -17.35 10.49 -0.01
CA LEU A 167 -18.59 11.02 0.61
C LEU A 167 -19.58 11.57 -0.43
N MET A 168 -19.09 12.24 -1.47
CA MET A 168 -19.94 12.73 -2.56
C MET A 168 -20.59 11.60 -3.34
N ILE A 169 -19.84 10.52 -3.63
CA ILE A 169 -20.38 9.33 -4.31
C ILE A 169 -21.46 8.67 -3.44
N LEU A 170 -21.19 8.45 -2.15
CA LEU A 170 -22.12 7.78 -1.24
C LEU A 170 -23.37 8.61 -0.95
N SER A 171 -23.25 9.94 -0.81
CA SER A 171 -24.39 10.83 -0.61
C SER A 171 -25.28 10.95 -1.85
N GLY A 172 -24.68 11.01 -3.05
CA GLY A 172 -25.43 11.01 -4.32
C GLY A 172 -26.23 9.72 -4.53
N LEU A 173 -25.68 8.57 -4.14
CA LEU A 173 -26.38 7.27 -4.21
C LEU A 173 -27.60 7.23 -3.28
N ARG A 174 -27.50 7.76 -2.05
CA ARG A 174 -28.61 7.82 -1.10
C ARG A 174 -29.75 8.70 -1.60
N HIS A 175 -29.43 9.82 -2.26
CA HIS A 175 -30.45 10.73 -2.78
C HIS A 175 -31.22 10.11 -3.96
N ARG A 176 -30.54 9.42 -4.88
CA ARG A 176 -31.20 8.70 -5.98
C ARG A 176 -32.15 7.63 -5.48
N ARG A 177 -31.70 6.79 -4.55
CA ARG A 177 -32.53 5.72 -3.98
C ARG A 177 -33.83 6.25 -3.36
N ARG A 178 -33.77 7.37 -2.65
CA ARG A 178 -34.97 7.99 -2.07
C ARG A 178 -35.94 8.49 -3.14
N LYS A 179 -35.43 9.01 -4.25
CA LYS A 179 -36.25 9.48 -5.37
C LYS A 179 -36.93 8.31 -6.10
N ASP A 180 -36.22 7.21 -6.28
CA ASP A 180 -36.79 6.00 -6.90
C ASP A 180 -37.91 5.41 -6.01
N GLU A 181 -37.74 5.43 -4.68
CA GLU A 181 -38.76 5.01 -3.70
C GLU A 181 -40.00 5.96 -3.71
N GLU A 182 -39.80 7.28 -3.85
CA GLU A 182 -40.89 8.26 -3.99
C GLU A 182 -41.67 8.09 -5.32
N GLU A 183 -40.99 7.78 -6.43
CA GLU A 183 -41.63 7.54 -7.74
C GLU A 183 -42.41 6.22 -7.83
N GLU A 184 -42.01 5.18 -7.06
CA GLU A 184 -42.76 3.91 -6.95
C GLU A 184 -44.02 4.03 -6.07
N GLU A 185 -44.04 4.90 -5.06
CA GLU A 185 -45.23 5.13 -4.21
C GLU A 185 -46.33 5.95 -4.94
N ASP A 186 -45.94 6.79 -5.90
CA ASP A 186 -46.84 7.64 -6.69
C ASP A 186 -47.42 6.95 -7.95
N ALA A 187 -47.00 5.71 -8.26
CA ALA A 187 -47.40 4.94 -9.45
C ALA A 187 -48.48 3.87 -9.17
#